data_AF-A0A2D9K8J1-F1
#
_entry.id   AF-A0A2D9K8J1-F1
#
_cell.length_a   1.000
_cell.length_b   1.000
_cell.length_c   1.000
_cell.angle_alpha   90.00
_cell.angle_beta   90.00
_cell.angle_gamma   90.00
#
_symmetry.space_group_name_H-M   'P 1'
#
loop_
_entity.id
_entity.type
_entity.pdbx_description
1 polymer ?
#
loop_
_entity_poly.entity_id
_entity_poly.type
_entity_poly.pdbx_seq_one_letter_code
_entity_poly.pdbx_strand_id
1 'polypeptide(L)' 'YLRQFPILPVTGERSVGRAAGLARILRDRSVVLQRPEAALIAAHAIDRRHRVLHADPDMAALAAHCGLLTA' A
#
# COMPACT_ATOMS: atom_id res chain seq x y z
N TYR A 1 -3.98 -20.56 -12.66
CA TYR A 1 -3.12 -20.68 -11.47
C TYR A 1 -3.47 -19.68 -10.34
N LEU A 2 -4.14 -18.55 -10.61
CA LEU A 2 -4.42 -17.54 -9.57
C LEU A 2 -5.60 -17.85 -8.63
N ARG A 3 -6.45 -18.84 -8.95
CA ARG A 3 -7.65 -19.18 -8.16
C ARG A 3 -7.37 -19.76 -6.77
N GLN A 4 -6.11 -20.15 -6.50
CA GLN A 4 -5.71 -20.69 -5.21
C GLN A 4 -5.47 -19.62 -4.14
N PHE A 5 -5.38 -18.35 -4.52
CA PHE A 5 -5.13 -17.25 -3.59
C PHE A 5 -6.45 -16.68 -3.08
N PRO A 6 -6.59 -16.46 -1.75
CA PRO A 6 -7.79 -15.84 -1.20
C PRO A 6 -7.93 -14.40 -1.70
N ILE A 7 -9.13 -14.02 -2.15
CA ILE A 7 -9.45 -12.64 -2.48
C ILE A 7 -9.77 -11.92 -1.17
N LEU A 8 -8.97 -10.89 -0.85
CA LEU A 8 -9.18 -10.08 0.33
C LEU A 8 -9.82 -8.75 -0.06
N PRO A 9 -10.93 -8.34 0.60
CA PRO A 9 -11.52 -7.03 0.34
C PRO A 9 -10.58 -5.94 0.86
N VAL A 10 -10.17 -5.03 -0.04
CA VAL A 10 -9.26 -3.91 0.26
C VAL A 10 -10.03 -2.71 0.87
N THR A 11 -11.35 -2.67 0.70
CA THR A 11 -12.20 -1.52 1.01
C THR A 11 -12.90 -1.64 2.36
N GLY A 12 -12.45 -0.83 3.32
CA GLY A 12 -13.19 -0.42 4.51
C GLY A 12 -12.86 1.04 4.80
N GLU A 13 -13.75 1.79 5.46
CA GLU A 13 -13.55 3.24 5.71
C GLU A 13 -12.18 3.54 6.35
N ARG A 14 -11.72 2.67 7.25
CA ARG A 14 -10.38 2.77 7.87
C ARG A 14 -9.24 2.66 6.86
N SER A 15 -9.33 1.73 5.90
CA SER A 15 -8.28 1.53 4.88
C SER A 15 -8.15 2.75 3.97
N VAL A 16 -9.27 3.39 3.62
CA VAL A 16 -9.29 4.59 2.76
C VAL A 16 -8.64 5.77 3.48
N GLY A 17 -9.03 6.02 4.74
CA GLY A 17 -8.42 7.07 5.55
C GLY A 17 -6.91 6.86 5.74
N ARG A 18 -6.49 5.61 5.97
CA ARG A 18 -5.07 5.27 6.10
C ARG A 18 -4.32 5.47 4.78
N ALA A 19 -4.87 5.03 3.65
CA ALA A 19 -4.27 5.24 2.33
C ALA A 19 -4.08 6.73 1.99
N ALA A 20 -5.08 7.56 2.29
CA ALA A 20 -4.94 9.02 2.14
C ALA A 20 -3.83 9.59 3.03
N GLY A 21 -3.69 9.07 4.25
CA GLY A 21 -2.58 9.38 5.15
C GLY A 21 -1.21 9.01 4.55
N LEU A 22 -1.08 7.81 3.98
CA LEU A 22 0.17 7.37 3.33
C LEU A 22 0.54 8.25 2.14
N ALA A 23 -0.43 8.54 1.26
CA ALA A 23 -0.21 9.42 0.11
C ALA A 23 0.22 10.83 0.53
N ARG A 24 -0.32 11.34 1.64
CA ARG A 24 0.08 12.63 2.21
C ARG A 24 1.51 12.60 2.75
N ILE A 25 1.88 11.57 3.51
CA ILE A 25 3.26 11.39 4.01
C ILE A 25 4.28 11.40 2.86
N LEU A 26 3.97 10.72 1.76
CA LEU A 26 4.83 10.71 0.58
C LEU A 26 4.90 12.09 -0.08
N ARG A 27 3.76 12.76 -0.24
CA ARG A 27 3.70 14.11 -0.81
C ARG A 27 4.51 15.11 0.01
N ASP A 28 4.43 15.04 1.34
CA ASP A 28 5.21 15.89 2.26
C ASP A 28 6.72 15.66 2.11
N ARG A 29 7.12 14.51 1.54
CA ARG A 29 8.50 14.15 1.19
C ARG A 29 8.83 14.36 -0.29
N SER A 30 7.98 15.09 -1.02
CA SER A 30 8.10 15.33 -2.46
C SER A 30 8.07 14.05 -3.32
N VAL A 31 7.51 12.95 -2.79
CA VAL A 31 7.29 11.70 -3.53
C VAL A 31 5.82 11.64 -3.94
N VAL A 32 5.56 11.55 -5.25
CA VAL A 32 4.20 11.46 -5.78
C VAL A 32 3.95 10.05 -6.30
N LEU A 33 2.97 9.38 -5.70
CA LEU A 33 2.48 8.11 -6.20
C LEU A 33 1.91 8.29 -7.60
N GLN A 34 2.36 7.47 -8.54
CA GLN A 34 1.78 7.43 -9.88
C GLN A 34 0.43 6.73 -9.88
N ARG A 35 0.27 5.74 -9.01
CA ARG A 35 -0.90 4.88 -8.90
C ARG A 35 -1.52 4.97 -7.50
N PRO A 36 -2.66 5.67 -7.33
CA PRO A 36 -3.27 5.86 -6.02
C PRO A 36 -3.72 4.53 -5.37
N GLU A 37 -4.01 3.50 -6.17
CA GLU A 37 -4.33 2.16 -5.66
C GLU A 37 -3.17 1.50 -4.90
N ALA A 38 -1.92 1.93 -5.14
CA ALA A 38 -0.77 1.44 -4.38
C ALA A 38 -0.88 1.81 -2.89
N ALA A 39 -1.38 3.01 -2.59
CA ALA A 39 -1.63 3.42 -1.20
C ALA A 39 -2.71 2.57 -0.52
N LEU A 40 -3.75 2.16 -1.25
CA LEU A 40 -4.82 1.31 -0.72
C LEU A 40 -4.31 -0.09 -0.39
N ILE A 41 -3.55 -0.70 -1.30
CA ILE A 41 -2.93 -2.02 -1.09
C ILE A 41 -1.93 -1.95 0.07
N ALA A 42 -1.10 -0.91 0.13
CA ALA A 42 -0.13 -0.75 1.20
C ALA A 42 -0.79 -0.53 2.57
N ALA A 43 -1.81 0.32 2.66
CA ALA A 43 -2.57 0.52 3.89
C ALA A 43 -3.16 -0.80 4.40
N HIS A 44 -3.76 -1.58 3.50
CA HIS A 44 -4.31 -2.89 3.81
C HIS A 44 -3.24 -3.88 4.29
N ALA A 45 -2.09 -3.93 3.63
CA ALA A 45 -0.98 -4.81 4.00
C ALA A 45 -0.39 -4.44 5.37
N ILE A 46 -0.23 -3.14 5.65
CA ILE A 46 0.24 -2.64 6.95
C ILE A 46 -0.73 -3.03 8.07
N ASP A 47 -2.04 -2.83 7.87
CA ASP A 47 -3.07 -3.18 8.86
C ASP A 47 -3.03 -4.66 9.25
N ARG A 48 -2.75 -5.54 8.28
CA ARG A 48 -2.69 -7.00 8.49
C ARG A 48 -1.28 -7.54 8.72
N ARG A 49 -0.27 -6.68 8.75
CA ARG A 49 1.16 -7.05 8.84
C ARG A 49 1.58 -8.05 7.76
N HIS A 50 1.02 -7.91 6.56
CA HIS A 50 1.40 -8.72 5.40
C HIS A 50 2.63 -8.13 4.72
N ARG A 51 3.45 -9.03 4.14
CA ARG A 51 4.51 -8.64 3.20
C ARG A 51 3.93 -8.55 1.79
N VAL A 52 4.32 -7.53 1.04
CA VAL A 52 3.88 -7.33 -0.34
C VAL A 52 5.00 -7.74 -1.30
N LEU A 53 4.70 -8.70 -2.17
CA LEU A 53 5.51 -9.01 -3.34
C LEU A 53 5.14 -8.03 -4.46
N HIS A 54 6.12 -7.27 -4.98
CA HIS A 54 5.88 -6.28 -6.03
C HIS A 54 7.07 -6.12 -6.96
N ALA A 55 6.80 -5.57 -8.16
CA ALA A 55 7.81 -5.01 -9.07
C ALA A 55 7.51 -3.52 -9.37
N ASP A 56 6.80 -2.87 -8.43
CA ASP A 56 6.21 -1.55 -8.57
C ASP A 56 7.02 -0.47 -7.83
N PRO A 57 7.44 0.63 -8.49
CA PRO A 57 8.20 1.71 -7.85
C PRO A 57 7.39 2.44 -6.75
N ASP A 58 6.07 2.54 -6.87
CA ASP A 58 5.23 3.19 -5.86
C ASP A 58 5.22 2.39 -4.55
N MET A 59 5.22 1.06 -4.65
CA MET A 59 5.35 0.17 -3.49
C MET A 59 6.73 0.27 -2.84
N ALA A 60 7.78 0.47 -3.64
CA ALA A 60 9.13 0.69 -3.11
C ALA A 60 9.20 1.99 -2.29
N ALA A 61 8.57 3.07 -2.77
CA ALA A 61 8.47 4.32 -2.02
C ALA A 61 7.68 4.15 -0.71
N LEU A 62 6.56 3.40 -0.74
CA LEU A 62 5.77 3.09 0.45
C LEU A 62 6.56 2.24 1.46
N ALA A 63 7.40 1.31 1.01
CA ALA A 63 8.30 0.57 1.90
C ALA A 63 9.34 1.49 2.54
N ALA A 64 9.96 2.36 1.76
CA ALA A 64 11.01 3.27 2.23
C ALA A 64 10.49 4.32 3.24
N HIS A 65 9.24 4.78 3.11
CA HIS A 65 8.75 5.93 3.86
C HIS A 65 7.57 5.66 4.78
N CYS A 66 6.85 4.55 4.59
CA CYS A 66 5.57 4.31 5.25
C CYS A 66 5.52 2.98 6.03
N GLY A 67 6.64 2.26 6.12
CA GLY A 67 6.73 1.01 6.90
C GLY A 67 6.00 -0.17 6.27
N LEU A 68 5.78 -0.14 4.95
CA LEU A 68 5.30 -1.30 4.21
C LEU A 68 6.38 -2.40 4.22
N LEU A 69 6.00 -3.61 4.63
CA LEU A 69 6.89 -4.76 4.55
C LEU A 69 6.85 -5.35 3.13
N THR A 70 8.01 -5.56 2.53
CA THR A 70 8.15 -6.16 1.20
C THR A 70 8.79 -7.54 1.28
N ALA A 71 8.49 -8.38 0.30
CA ALA A 71 9.00 -9.76 0.19
C ALA A 71 10.21 -9.84 -0.73
#